data_AF-A0A7C4REV4-F1
#
_entry.id   AF-A0A7C4REV4-F1
#
_cell.length_a   1.000
_cell.length_b   1.000
_cell.length_c   1.000
_cell.angle_alpha   90.00
_cell.angle_beta   90.00
_cell.angle_gamma   90.00
#
_symmetry.space_group_name_H-M   'P 1'
#
loop_
_entity.id
_entity.type
_entity.pdbx_description
1 polymer ?
#
loop_
_entity_poly.entity_id
_entity_poly.type
_entity_poly.pdbx_seq_one_letter_code
_entity_poly.pdbx_strand_id
1 'polypeptide(L)' 'MSGPTLGVPDGVCNMRDIGYMCSKFGTTPSSPNWNPNCDITGPTPKTPDNIVNMRDIGEACRNFGKTDP' A
#
# COMPACT_ATOMS: atom_id res chain seq x y z
N MET A 1 -0.88 -2.34 5.20
CA MET A 1 -2.12 -1.89 5.86
C MET A 1 -1.79 -1.46 7.29
N SER A 2 -2.35 -0.36 7.80
CA SER A 2 -2.06 0.23 9.11
C SER A 2 -3.34 0.56 9.88
N GLY A 3 -3.56 -0.20 10.93
CA GLY A 3 -4.64 -0.06 11.89
C GLY A 3 -4.36 0.94 13.00
N PRO A 4 -4.87 0.71 14.23
CA PRO A 4 -4.58 1.58 15.37
C PRO A 4 -3.08 1.63 15.71
N THR A 5 -2.30 0.67 15.21
CA THR A 5 -0.84 0.68 15.26
C THR A 5 -0.27 0.93 13.86
N LEU A 6 0.61 1.93 13.75
CA LEU A 6 1.24 2.32 12.49
C LEU A 6 2.02 1.13 11.90
N GLY A 7 1.67 0.72 10.68
CA GLY A 7 2.31 -0.38 9.97
C GLY A 7 1.79 -1.79 10.28
N VAL A 8 0.77 -1.94 11.14
CA VAL A 8 0.13 -3.24 11.43
C VAL A 8 -1.22 -3.32 10.72
N PRO A 9 -1.48 -4.31 9.84
CA PRO A 9 -2.79 -4.48 9.21
C PRO A 9 -3.91 -4.64 10.25
N ASP A 10 -4.94 -3.79 10.23
CA ASP A 10 -6.20 -3.99 10.98
C ASP A 10 -7.22 -4.83 10.20
N GLY A 11 -6.85 -5.30 9.00
CA GLY A 11 -7.72 -6.07 8.14
C GLY A 11 -8.82 -5.25 7.48
N VAL A 12 -8.82 -3.90 7.58
CA VAL A 12 -9.78 -3.02 6.92
C VAL A 12 -9.02 -1.96 6.12
N CYS A 13 -9.16 -1.93 4.80
CA CYS A 13 -8.58 -0.85 4.02
C CYS A 13 -9.32 0.47 4.29
N ASN A 14 -8.68 1.39 5.01
CA ASN A 14 -9.21 2.69 5.39
C ASN A 14 -8.24 3.82 5.06
N MET A 15 -8.57 5.05 5.48
CA MET A 15 -7.75 6.22 5.12
C MET A 15 -6.37 6.22 5.77
N ARG A 16 -6.16 5.47 6.86
CA ARG A 16 -4.84 5.28 7.46
C ARG A 16 -3.95 4.44 6.56
N ASP A 17 -4.48 3.39 5.95
CA ASP A 17 -3.76 2.56 4.97
C ASP A 17 -3.31 3.37 3.77
N ILE A 18 -4.25 4.13 3.19
CA ILE A 18 -3.97 5.00 2.06
C ILE A 18 -2.91 6.05 2.46
N GLY A 19 -3.07 6.68 3.63
CA GLY A 19 -2.09 7.64 4.15
C GLY A 19 -0.70 7.03 4.36
N TYR A 20 -0.64 5.78 4.88
CA TYR A 20 0.60 5.05 5.04
C TYR A 20 1.25 4.76 3.69
N MET A 21 0.50 4.31 2.68
CA MET A 21 1.03 4.09 1.33
C MET A 21 1.51 5.39 0.70
N CYS A 22 0.79 6.50 0.86
CA CYS A 22 1.22 7.83 0.43
C CYS A 22 2.55 8.24 1.08
N SER A 23 2.79 7.87 2.34
CA SER A 23 4.08 8.13 3.02
C SER A 23 5.26 7.36 2.40
N LYS A 24 4.98 6.33 1.60
CA LYS A 24 5.95 5.49 0.89
C LYS A 24 6.03 5.78 -0.60
N PHE A 25 5.30 6.79 -1.10
CA PHE A 25 5.27 7.12 -2.51
C PHE A 25 6.67 7.40 -3.08
N GLY A 26 6.97 6.80 -4.24
CA GLY A 26 8.25 6.93 -4.94
C GLY A 26 9.39 6.09 -4.35
N THR A 27 9.15 5.30 -3.31
CA THR A 27 10.18 4.42 -2.73
C THR A 27 10.33 3.13 -3.53
N THR A 28 11.55 2.60 -3.53
CA THR A 28 11.96 1.34 -4.19
C THR A 28 12.74 0.47 -3.21
N PRO A 29 13.06 -0.82 -3.49
CA PRO A 29 13.80 -1.69 -2.58
C PRO A 29 15.16 -1.15 -2.08
N SER A 30 15.77 -0.19 -2.78
CA SER A 30 17.00 0.49 -2.33
C SER A 30 16.74 1.64 -1.34
N SER A 31 15.49 2.05 -1.17
CA SER A 31 15.09 3.11 -0.25
C SER A 31 14.96 2.54 1.17
N PRO A 32 15.57 3.14 2.20
CA PRO A 32 15.57 2.60 3.57
C PRO A 32 14.18 2.58 4.21
N ASN A 33 13.25 3.37 3.68
CA ASN A 33 11.87 3.46 4.13
C ASN A 33 10.90 2.68 3.25
N TRP A 34 11.36 1.95 2.23
CA TRP A 34 10.49 1.14 1.38
C TRP A 34 9.78 0.05 2.18
N ASN A 35 8.55 -0.23 1.78
CA ASN A 35 7.77 -1.31 2.37
C ASN A 35 7.14 -2.15 1.24
N PRO A 36 7.46 -3.45 1.13
CA PRO A 36 6.87 -4.32 0.12
C PRO A 36 5.34 -4.41 0.25
N ASN A 37 4.78 -4.18 1.44
CA ASN A 37 3.33 -4.17 1.64
C ASN A 37 2.64 -2.92 1.07
N CYS A 38 3.39 -1.95 0.55
CA CYS A 38 2.88 -0.78 -0.15
C CYS A 38 3.05 -0.87 -1.67
N ASP A 39 3.81 -1.85 -2.16
CA ASP A 39 4.02 -2.16 -3.57
C ASP A 39 3.19 -3.41 -3.88
N ILE A 40 1.91 -3.19 -4.21
CA ILE A 40 0.88 -4.23 -4.26
C ILE A 40 0.42 -4.51 -5.70
N THR A 41 0.80 -3.66 -6.64
CA THR A 41 0.44 -3.79 -8.05
C THR A 41 1.47 -3.11 -8.95
N GLY A 42 1.29 -3.24 -10.25
CA GLY A 42 2.25 -2.75 -11.24
C GLY A 42 1.59 -2.64 -12.61
N PRO A 43 2.38 -2.71 -13.70
CA PRO A 43 1.83 -2.81 -15.05
C PRO A 43 0.93 -4.03 -15.22
N THR A 44 1.25 -5.13 -14.54
CA THR A 44 0.40 -6.30 -14.41
C THR A 44 -0.41 -6.17 -13.11
N PRO A 45 -1.75 -6.20 -13.15
CA PRO A 45 -2.58 -6.08 -11.96
C PRO A 45 -2.19 -7.11 -10.89
N LYS A 46 -2.18 -6.68 -9.62
CA LYS A 46 -1.83 -7.52 -8.45
C LYS A 46 -0.40 -8.10 -8.49
N THR A 47 0.46 -7.55 -9.34
CA THR A 47 1.87 -7.92 -9.43
C THR A 47 2.72 -6.69 -9.11
N PRO A 48 3.45 -6.68 -7.97
CA PRO A 48 4.34 -5.59 -7.58
C PRO A 48 5.38 -5.25 -8.65
N ASP A 49 5.72 -3.96 -8.81
CA ASP A 49 6.71 -3.48 -9.80
C ASP A 49 7.98 -2.88 -9.18
N ASN A 50 8.20 -3.08 -7.88
CA ASN A 50 9.32 -2.55 -7.08
C ASN A 50 9.31 -1.02 -6.94
N ILE A 51 8.19 -0.35 -7.20
CA ILE A 51 8.05 1.08 -6.97
C ILE A 51 6.65 1.43 -6.47
N VAL A 52 6.57 1.93 -5.24
CA VAL A 52 5.30 2.41 -4.70
C VAL A 52 4.87 3.67 -5.44
N ASN A 53 3.78 3.59 -6.20
CA ASN A 53 3.30 4.68 -7.04
C ASN A 53 1.77 4.81 -7.03
N MET A 54 1.21 5.59 -7.96
CA MET A 54 -0.23 5.83 -8.02
C MET A 54 -1.05 4.59 -8.39
N ARG A 55 -0.43 3.57 -9.00
CA ARG A 55 -1.08 2.28 -9.25
C ARG A 55 -1.40 1.58 -7.94
N ASP A 56 -0.44 1.56 -7.00
CA ASP A 56 -0.61 0.95 -5.67
C ASP A 56 -1.66 1.68 -4.86
N ILE A 57 -1.55 3.01 -4.77
CA ILE A 57 -2.53 3.83 -4.06
C ILE A 57 -3.91 3.69 -4.72
N GLY A 58 -3.98 3.65 -6.05
CA GLY A 58 -5.22 3.44 -6.79
C GLY A 58 -5.86 2.09 -6.47
N GLU A 59 -5.06 1.02 -6.36
CA GLU A 59 -5.54 -0.31 -6.00
C GLU A 59 -6.01 -0.38 -4.54
N ALA A 60 -5.34 0.31 -3.62
CA ALA A 60 -5.81 0.46 -2.25
C ALA A 60 -7.14 1.23 -2.19
N CYS A 61 -7.25 2.36 -2.89
CA CYS A 61 -8.50 3.13 -2.97
C CYS A 61 -9.66 2.32 -3.55
N ARG A 62 -9.41 1.45 -4.55
CA ARG A 62 -10.43 0.54 -5.12
C ARG A 62 -10.95 -0.49 -4.11
N ASN A 63 -10.15 -0.80 -3.11
CA ASN A 63 -10.48 -1.74 -2.04
C ASN A 63 -10.82 -1.04 -0.73
N PHE A 64 -10.98 0.29 -0.74
CA PHE A 64 -11.39 1.06 0.43
C PHE A 64 -12.71 0.53 1.02
N GLY A 65 -12.74 0.35 2.34
CA GLY A 65 -13.86 -0.19 3.09
C GLY A 65 -14.02 -1.71 3.00
N LYS A 66 -13.18 -2.41 2.23
CA LYS A 66 -13.17 -3.88 2.20
C LYS A 66 -12.26 -4.44 3.27
N THR A 67 -12.63 -5.61 3.77
CA THR A 67 -11.78 -6.43 4.62
C THR A 67 -11.00 -7.43 3.80
N ASP A 68 -9.75 -7.67 4.19
CA ASP A 68 -8.97 -8.80 3.68
C ASP A 68 -9.64 -10.10 4.18
N PRO A 69 -10.02 -11.06 3.31
CA PRO A 69 -10.63 -12.33 3.73
C PRO A 69 -9.68 -13.24 4.50
#